data_AF-A0A9D9L729-F1
#
_entry.id   AF-A0A9D9L729-F1
#
_cell.length_a   1.000
_cell.length_b   1.000
_cell.length_c   1.000
_cell.angle_alpha   90.00
_cell.angle_beta   90.00
_cell.angle_gamma   90.00
#
_symmetry.space_group_name_H-M   'P 1'
#
loop_
_entity.id
_entity.type
_entity.pdbx_description
1 polymer ?
#
loop_
_entity_poly.entity_id
_entity_poly.type
_entity_poly.pdbx_seq_one_letter_code
_entity_poly.pdbx_strand_id
1 'polypeptide(L)'
;MKKKHGLMIVLGALILPALLCSCGNRDGYNSKKHVEAAIKHMDEKYGAKFTLSGDNTRLGSGNVFGRHSEYVNILVSCDEIPGKDIVVFSNDGEKFFDDYICMKFEDQVHQDILDIAEDIYFGDEPIVMMFSDNSRNTRMSDRELAADTTYEEFLRSGAIGWVEICVDDRSDQVNKFRTLAKTMIEKGI
;
A
#
# COMPACT_ATOMS: atom_id res chain seq x y z
N MET A 1 59.27 59.49 -12.73
CA MET A 1 58.99 58.19 -13.37
C MET A 1 58.04 57.42 -12.43
N LYS A 2 56.72 57.55 -12.57
CA LYS A 2 55.79 56.71 -13.36
C LYS A 2 55.98 55.19 -13.22
N LYS A 3 54.91 54.57 -12.66
CA LYS A 3 54.44 53.16 -12.80
C LYS A 3 55.13 52.14 -11.88
N LYS A 4 54.45 51.25 -11.16
CA LYS A 4 53.03 50.86 -11.04
C LYS A 4 52.92 50.08 -9.72
N HIS A 5 51.88 50.31 -8.94
CA HIS A 5 51.50 49.41 -7.85
C HIS A 5 51.14 48.05 -8.44
N GLY A 6 51.85 47.02 -8.00
CA GLY A 6 51.52 45.63 -8.28
C GLY A 6 50.25 45.26 -7.53
N LEU A 7 49.18 45.14 -8.31
CA LEU A 7 47.92 44.50 -7.96
C LEU A 7 48.19 43.05 -7.52
N MET A 8 47.97 42.73 -6.25
CA MET A 8 47.25 41.52 -5.88
C MET A 8 46.70 41.70 -4.48
N ILE A 9 45.43 42.10 -4.44
CA ILE A 9 44.55 41.93 -3.30
C ILE A 9 44.55 40.42 -3.03
N VAL A 10 45.31 40.01 -2.02
CA VAL A 10 45.19 38.67 -1.43
C VAL A 10 43.75 38.56 -0.97
N LEU A 11 43.06 37.56 -1.53
CA LEU A 11 41.70 37.14 -1.23
C LEU A 11 41.36 37.48 0.24
N GLY A 12 40.43 38.38 0.53
CA GLY A 12 39.05 38.29 0.05
C GLY A 12 38.35 37.22 0.89
N ALA A 13 37.88 37.64 2.07
CA ALA A 13 36.83 37.00 2.85
C ALA A 13 37.01 35.51 3.19
N LEU A 14 37.57 35.24 4.37
CA LEU A 14 37.20 34.10 5.21
C LEU A 14 35.75 34.31 5.68
N ILE A 15 34.79 34.16 4.77
CA ILE A 15 33.37 33.98 5.09
C ILE A 15 33.02 32.59 4.59
N LEU A 16 32.72 31.72 5.55
CA LEU A 16 32.09 30.40 5.49
C LEU A 16 31.91 29.77 4.08
N PRO A 17 32.34 28.51 3.98
CA PRO A 17 31.29 27.50 3.96
C PRO A 17 31.45 26.56 5.14
N ALA A 18 30.76 26.87 6.24
CA ALA A 18 30.07 25.83 7.03
C ALA A 18 28.90 25.27 6.20
N LEU A 19 29.22 24.78 5.00
CA LEU A 19 28.30 24.35 3.94
C LEU A 19 28.81 23.05 3.29
N LEU A 20 29.69 22.35 3.99
CA LEU A 20 29.98 20.95 3.74
C LEU A 20 29.41 20.14 4.91
N CYS A 21 28.36 19.39 4.59
CA CYS A 21 27.73 18.36 5.40
C CYS A 21 26.64 18.79 6.42
N SER A 22 25.90 19.86 6.16
CA SER A 22 24.55 20.02 6.69
C SER A 22 23.55 20.00 5.53
N CYS A 23 23.35 18.81 4.94
CA CYS A 23 22.23 18.45 4.07
C CYS A 23 22.10 16.92 4.03
N GLY A 24 22.26 16.26 5.18
CA GLY A 24 21.69 14.93 5.38
C GLY A 24 20.21 15.09 5.71
N ASN A 25 19.46 15.78 4.82
CA ASN A 25 18.02 15.90 5.00
C ASN A 25 17.41 14.53 4.73
N ARG A 26 16.54 14.16 5.64
CA ARG A 26 16.02 12.82 5.88
C ARG A 26 14.92 12.44 4.87
N ASP A 27 15.04 12.90 3.63
CA ASP A 27 14.01 12.79 2.58
C ASP A 27 14.31 11.63 1.58
N GLY A 28 15.18 10.69 1.96
CA GLY A 28 15.82 9.73 1.04
C GLY A 28 14.90 8.66 0.41
N TYR A 29 13.73 8.40 1.00
CA TYR A 29 12.86 7.30 0.58
C TYR A 29 11.80 7.71 -0.46
N ASN A 30 11.61 9.02 -0.70
CA ASN A 30 10.77 9.59 -1.76
C ASN A 30 11.55 10.01 -3.01
N SER A 31 12.76 9.49 -3.22
CA SER A 31 13.52 9.84 -4.41
C SER A 31 12.91 9.19 -5.64
N LYS A 32 12.87 9.92 -6.77
CA LYS A 32 12.44 9.43 -8.09
C LYS A 32 12.94 8.03 -8.43
N LYS A 33 14.15 7.68 -7.97
CA LYS A 33 14.77 6.36 -8.07
C LYS A 33 13.95 5.24 -7.43
N HIS A 34 13.36 5.45 -6.25
CA HIS A 34 12.56 4.44 -5.54
C HIS A 34 11.23 4.21 -6.24
N VAL A 35 10.60 5.28 -6.74
CA VAL A 35 9.39 5.19 -7.57
C VAL A 35 9.65 4.41 -8.85
N GLU A 36 10.73 4.72 -9.56
CA GLU A 36 11.12 4.00 -10.78
C GLU A 36 11.42 2.52 -10.49
N ALA A 37 12.09 2.22 -9.37
CA ALA A 37 12.37 0.84 -8.96
C ALA A 37 11.11 0.06 -8.59
N ALA A 38 10.16 0.69 -7.90
CA ALA A 38 8.87 0.09 -7.57
C ALA A 38 8.05 -0.22 -8.83
N ILE A 39 7.93 0.74 -9.75
CA ILE A 39 7.22 0.52 -11.03
C ILE A 39 7.88 -0.61 -11.81
N LYS A 40 9.22 -0.59 -11.93
CA LYS A 40 9.95 -1.65 -12.62
C LYS A 40 9.72 -3.02 -11.97
N HIS A 41 9.72 -3.10 -10.64
CA HIS A 41 9.41 -4.34 -9.92
C HIS A 41 8.02 -4.86 -10.28
N MET A 42 7.00 -4.00 -10.28
CA MET A 42 5.63 -4.38 -10.63
C MET A 42 5.53 -4.82 -12.10
N ASP A 43 6.16 -4.09 -13.02
CA ASP A 43 6.18 -4.41 -14.44
C ASP A 43 6.81 -5.80 -14.68
N GLU A 44 7.93 -6.08 -14.02
CA GLU A 44 8.64 -7.37 -14.13
C GLU A 44 7.87 -8.52 -13.46
N LYS A 45 7.29 -8.28 -12.28
CA LYS A 45 6.58 -9.32 -11.52
C LYS A 45 5.29 -9.76 -12.22
N TYR A 46 4.50 -8.82 -12.73
CA TYR A 46 3.16 -9.10 -13.26
C TYR A 46 3.10 -9.11 -14.79
N GLY A 47 4.15 -8.65 -15.50
CA GLY A 47 4.14 -8.58 -16.95
C GLY A 47 3.16 -7.53 -17.52
N ALA A 48 2.63 -6.66 -16.67
CA ALA A 48 1.74 -5.55 -17.01
C ALA A 48 2.51 -4.22 -16.92
N LYS A 49 1.92 -3.13 -17.42
CA LYS A 49 2.52 -1.80 -17.29
C LYS A 49 1.87 -1.02 -16.16
N PHE A 50 2.66 -0.62 -15.18
CA PHE A 50 2.24 0.19 -14.05
C PHE A 50 2.68 1.64 -14.21
N THR A 51 1.90 2.55 -13.62
CA THR A 51 2.19 3.98 -13.59
C THR A 51 1.94 4.52 -12.19
N LEU A 52 2.63 5.61 -11.83
CA LEU A 52 2.42 6.26 -10.54
C LEU A 52 0.98 6.80 -10.46
N SER A 53 0.28 6.49 -9.37
CA SER A 53 -1.06 7.01 -9.11
C SER A 53 -1.00 8.27 -8.22
N GLY A 54 -1.38 9.41 -8.80
CA GLY A 54 -1.46 10.71 -8.10
C GLY A 54 -0.14 11.22 -7.49
N ASP A 55 -0.24 12.26 -6.64
CA ASP A 55 0.90 12.93 -5.98
C ASP A 55 1.32 12.28 -4.64
N ASN A 56 0.86 11.08 -4.33
CA ASN A 56 0.81 10.58 -2.95
C ASN A 56 1.81 9.45 -2.68
N THR A 57 3.09 9.79 -2.57
CA THR A 57 3.96 9.05 -1.63
C THR A 57 3.45 9.32 -0.22
N ARG A 58 2.55 8.47 0.30
CA ARG A 58 2.07 8.65 1.68
C ARG A 58 3.23 8.31 2.61
N LEU A 59 3.67 9.29 3.41
CA LEU A 59 4.45 9.03 4.61
C LEU A 59 3.68 7.98 5.40
N GLY A 60 4.24 6.77 5.53
CA GLY A 60 3.68 5.71 6.36
C GLY A 60 3.45 6.30 7.74
N SER A 61 2.23 6.14 8.27
CA SER A 61 1.88 6.72 9.56
C SER A 61 2.90 6.29 10.62
N GLY A 62 3.69 7.26 11.09
CA GLY A 62 4.63 7.04 12.17
C GLY A 62 3.89 6.56 13.40
N ASN A 63 4.25 5.36 13.87
CA ASN A 63 4.45 5.01 15.28
C ASN A 63 4.68 3.51 15.43
N VAL A 64 5.89 3.08 15.10
CA VAL A 64 6.44 1.84 15.65
C VAL A 64 7.74 2.22 16.34
N PHE A 65 7.64 2.57 17.62
CA PHE A 65 8.75 2.71 18.57
C PHE A 65 9.92 3.60 18.15
N GLY A 66 9.80 4.93 18.28
CA GLY A 66 10.95 5.84 18.40
C GLY A 66 12.05 5.73 17.32
N ARG A 67 11.74 5.15 16.15
CA ARG A 67 12.65 5.00 15.02
C ARG A 67 12.13 5.83 13.87
N HIS A 68 12.85 6.91 13.61
CA HIS A 68 12.68 7.79 12.46
C HIS A 68 13.22 7.15 11.16
N SER A 69 12.64 6.03 10.75
CA SER A 69 12.83 5.40 9.44
C SER A 69 11.46 5.41 8.76
N GLU A 70 11.16 6.50 8.08
CA GLU A 70 9.85 6.80 7.49
C GLU A 70 9.64 5.90 6.27
N TYR A 71 8.86 4.85 6.47
CA TYR A 71 8.36 3.96 5.42
C TYR A 71 7.56 4.77 4.40
N VAL A 72 7.80 4.55 3.12
CA VAL A 72 7.08 5.22 2.03
C VAL A 72 6.22 4.19 1.31
N ASN A 73 4.91 4.44 1.29
CA ASN A 73 3.99 3.73 0.41
C ASN A 73 3.99 4.43 -0.96
N ILE A 74 4.35 3.70 -2.01
CA ILE A 74 4.30 4.17 -3.41
C ILE A 74 3.01 3.65 -4.01
N LEU A 75 2.13 4.56 -4.43
CA LEU A 75 0.86 4.19 -5.05
C LEU A 75 1.05 4.06 -6.56
N VAL A 76 0.70 2.92 -7.11
CA VAL A 76 0.73 2.66 -8.56
C VAL A 76 -0.65 2.23 -9.06
N SER A 77 -0.86 2.33 -10.36
CA SER A 77 -2.07 1.90 -11.04
C SER A 77 -1.71 1.22 -12.37
N CYS A 78 -2.59 0.38 -12.90
CA CYS A 78 -2.46 -0.21 -14.23
C CYS A 78 -3.82 -0.35 -14.92
N ASP A 79 -3.78 -0.57 -16.24
CA ASP A 79 -4.99 -0.67 -17.06
C ASP A 79 -5.78 -1.98 -16.83
N GLU A 80 -5.16 -3.01 -16.26
CA GLU A 80 -5.82 -4.30 -15.99
C GLU A 80 -6.87 -4.22 -14.87
N ILE A 81 -6.66 -3.33 -13.89
CA ILE A 81 -7.59 -3.09 -12.78
C ILE A 81 -7.90 -1.58 -12.66
N PRO A 82 -8.69 -1.04 -13.60
CA PRO A 82 -8.86 0.40 -13.74
C PRO A 82 -9.52 1.01 -12.49
N GLY A 83 -9.01 2.18 -12.08
CA GLY A 83 -9.55 2.95 -10.94
C GLY A 83 -9.11 2.45 -9.57
N LYS A 84 -8.20 1.46 -9.50
CA LYS A 84 -7.65 0.95 -8.24
C LYS A 84 -6.20 1.42 -8.04
N ASP A 85 -5.94 1.93 -6.84
CA ASP A 85 -4.58 2.20 -6.36
C ASP A 85 -4.01 0.95 -5.72
N ILE A 86 -2.81 0.58 -6.14
CA ILE A 86 -2.03 -0.53 -5.61
C ILE A 86 -0.92 0.08 -4.75
N VAL A 87 -0.76 -0.44 -3.55
CA VAL A 87 0.30 -0.03 -2.64
C VAL A 87 1.53 -0.89 -2.90
N VAL A 88 2.66 -0.25 -3.20
CA VAL A 88 3.98 -0.87 -3.21
C VAL A 88 4.79 -0.29 -2.07
N PHE A 89 5.36 -1.14 -1.22
CA PHE A 89 6.19 -0.71 -0.10
C PHE A 89 7.57 -1.37 -0.12
N SER A 90 8.54 -0.65 0.41
CA SER A 90 9.91 -1.15 0.59
C SER A 90 10.53 -0.54 1.84
N ASN A 91 11.27 -1.36 2.58
CA ASN A 91 11.95 -0.94 3.81
C ASN A 91 13.42 -0.55 3.58
N ASP A 92 13.99 -0.95 2.44
CA ASP A 92 15.41 -0.83 2.10
C ASP A 92 15.66 -0.29 0.69
N GLY A 93 14.63 -0.18 -0.16
CA GLY A 93 14.74 0.20 -1.56
C GLY A 93 15.27 -0.92 -2.47
N GLU A 94 15.49 -2.13 -1.94
CA GLU A 94 15.98 -3.31 -2.65
C GLU A 94 14.90 -4.37 -2.79
N LYS A 95 14.19 -4.68 -1.70
CA LYS A 95 13.04 -5.59 -1.71
C LYS A 95 11.74 -4.80 -1.69
N PHE A 96 10.86 -5.13 -2.64
CA PHE A 96 9.54 -4.53 -2.77
C PHE A 96 8.46 -5.56 -2.47
N PHE A 97 7.37 -5.07 -1.91
CA PHE A 97 6.17 -5.81 -1.59
C PHE A 97 4.97 -5.02 -2.10
N ASP A 98 3.89 -5.70 -2.44
CA ASP A 98 2.73 -5.08 -3.06
C ASP A 98 1.43 -5.81 -2.72
N ASP A 99 0.30 -5.15 -2.96
CA ASP A 99 -1.05 -5.71 -2.77
C ASP A 99 -1.82 -5.95 -4.08
N TYR A 100 -1.15 -6.06 -5.23
CA TYR A 100 -1.81 -6.16 -6.55
C TYR A 100 -2.84 -7.28 -6.65
N ILE A 101 -2.45 -8.49 -6.27
CA ILE A 101 -3.35 -9.67 -6.33
C ILE A 101 -4.57 -9.44 -5.46
N CYS A 102 -4.40 -8.79 -4.32
CA CYS A 102 -5.50 -8.48 -3.45
C CYS A 102 -6.45 -7.44 -4.07
N MET A 103 -5.91 -6.36 -4.65
CA MET A 103 -6.70 -5.34 -5.34
C MET A 103 -7.43 -5.92 -6.57
N LYS A 104 -6.79 -6.87 -7.27
CA LYS A 104 -7.37 -7.59 -8.40
C LYS A 104 -8.61 -8.38 -8.03
N PHE A 105 -8.63 -9.02 -6.87
CA PHE A 105 -9.73 -9.87 -6.44
C PHE A 105 -10.69 -9.23 -5.42
N GLU A 106 -10.40 -8.01 -4.94
CA GLU A 106 -11.18 -7.29 -3.91
C GLU A 106 -12.69 -7.24 -4.22
N ASP A 107 -13.09 -6.84 -5.43
CA ASP A 107 -14.51 -6.69 -5.76
C ASP A 107 -15.20 -8.05 -5.88
N GLN A 108 -14.48 -9.04 -6.40
CA GLN A 108 -15.01 -10.39 -6.57
C GLN A 108 -15.28 -11.05 -5.21
N VAL A 109 -14.35 -10.93 -4.26
CA VAL A 109 -14.55 -11.45 -2.91
C VAL A 109 -15.59 -10.66 -2.13
N HIS A 110 -15.65 -9.34 -2.32
CA HIS A 110 -16.69 -8.50 -1.71
C HIS A 110 -18.09 -8.95 -2.15
N GLN A 111 -18.27 -9.15 -3.46
CA GLN A 111 -19.53 -9.64 -4.01
C GLN A 111 -19.87 -11.06 -3.53
N ASP A 112 -18.90 -11.98 -3.50
CA ASP A 112 -19.13 -13.33 -2.99
C ASP A 112 -19.60 -13.32 -1.52
N ILE A 113 -19.02 -12.46 -0.68
CA ILE A 113 -19.44 -12.31 0.72
C ILE A 113 -20.83 -11.70 0.81
N LEU A 114 -21.12 -10.69 -0.02
CA LEU A 114 -22.45 -10.07 -0.08
C LEU A 114 -23.52 -11.08 -0.48
N ASP A 115 -23.27 -11.88 -1.51
CA ASP A 115 -24.19 -12.92 -1.98
C ASP A 115 -24.47 -13.96 -0.88
N ILE A 116 -23.44 -14.39 -0.13
CA ILE A 116 -23.62 -15.29 1.02
C ILE A 116 -24.46 -14.63 2.12
N ALA A 117 -24.18 -13.35 2.42
CA ALA A 117 -24.89 -12.62 3.44
C ALA A 117 -26.36 -12.43 3.05
N GLU A 118 -26.66 -12.09 1.79
CA GLU A 118 -28.02 -11.90 1.28
C GLU A 118 -28.84 -13.19 1.28
N ASP A 119 -28.21 -14.34 0.98
CA ASP A 119 -28.87 -15.65 1.04
C ASP A 119 -29.29 -16.01 2.49
N ILE A 120 -28.45 -15.68 3.47
CA ILE A 120 -28.66 -16.05 4.88
C ILE A 120 -29.53 -15.04 5.63
N TYR A 121 -29.35 -13.75 5.35
CA TYR A 121 -30.03 -12.62 5.99
C TYR A 121 -31.10 -12.01 5.07
N PHE A 122 -31.68 -12.82 4.19
CA PHE A 122 -32.70 -12.40 3.23
C PHE A 122 -33.74 -11.47 3.85
N GLY A 123 -33.88 -10.26 3.29
CA GLY A 123 -34.82 -9.24 3.76
C GLY A 123 -34.32 -8.30 4.87
N ASP A 124 -33.06 -8.43 5.31
CA ASP A 124 -32.39 -7.55 6.28
C ASP A 124 -31.28 -6.68 5.63
N GLU A 125 -31.25 -6.61 4.28
CA GLU A 125 -30.34 -5.79 3.44
C GLU A 125 -28.89 -5.72 3.98
N PRO A 126 -28.15 -6.84 3.99
CA PRO A 126 -26.85 -6.91 4.62
C PRO A 126 -25.84 -5.94 3.98
N ILE A 127 -25.08 -5.25 4.82
CA ILE A 127 -23.97 -4.39 4.40
C ILE A 127 -22.67 -5.10 4.73
N VAL A 128 -21.87 -5.38 3.69
CA VAL A 128 -20.53 -5.98 3.83
C VAL A 128 -19.46 -4.90 3.78
N MET A 129 -18.63 -4.85 4.80
CA MET A 129 -17.45 -3.99 4.87
C MET A 129 -16.21 -4.86 5.06
N MET A 130 -15.19 -4.66 4.24
CA MET A 130 -13.92 -5.37 4.33
C MET A 130 -12.82 -4.41 4.78
N PHE A 131 -12.05 -4.82 5.77
CA PHE A 131 -10.95 -4.10 6.40
C PHE A 131 -9.70 -4.99 6.43
N SER A 132 -8.54 -4.41 6.70
CA SER A 132 -7.36 -5.19 7.09
C SER A 132 -6.96 -4.92 8.52
N ASP A 133 -6.43 -5.97 9.14
CA ASP A 133 -6.02 -6.07 10.54
C ASP A 133 -4.90 -5.08 10.91
N ASN A 134 -4.20 -4.49 9.92
CA ASN A 134 -3.24 -3.43 10.17
C ASN A 134 -3.93 -2.06 10.18
N SER A 135 -4.12 -1.55 11.39
CA SER A 135 -4.63 -0.22 11.69
C SER A 135 -4.10 0.86 10.72
N ARG A 136 -5.04 1.49 9.97
CA ARG A 136 -4.96 2.83 9.35
C ARG A 136 -4.18 3.03 8.03
N ASN A 137 -4.39 2.18 7.00
CA ASN A 137 -4.37 2.51 5.54
C ASN A 137 -3.87 1.36 4.63
N THR A 138 -3.93 0.12 5.07
CA THR A 138 -3.68 -1.03 4.19
C THR A 138 -4.93 -1.89 4.21
N ARG A 139 -5.49 -2.25 3.05
CA ARG A 139 -6.77 -2.98 2.94
C ARG A 139 -6.62 -4.49 3.13
N MET A 140 -5.40 -5.01 3.13
CA MET A 140 -5.10 -6.46 3.22
C MET A 140 -3.92 -6.73 4.17
N SER A 141 -3.86 -7.91 4.79
CA SER A 141 -2.75 -8.31 5.68
C SER A 141 -1.53 -8.64 4.83
N ASP A 142 -0.32 -8.23 5.21
CA ASP A 142 0.93 -8.43 4.43
C ASP A 142 1.08 -9.84 3.85
N ARG A 143 0.69 -10.07 2.60
CA ARG A 143 0.85 -11.35 1.90
C ARG A 143 1.34 -11.10 0.47
N GLU A 144 2.64 -11.36 0.29
CA GLU A 144 3.39 -11.32 -0.98
C GLU A 144 2.92 -12.47 -1.89
N LEU A 145 1.73 -12.34 -2.49
CA LEU A 145 1.17 -13.36 -3.37
C LEU A 145 1.92 -13.41 -4.71
N ALA A 146 1.98 -14.62 -5.29
CA ALA A 146 2.62 -14.84 -6.58
C ALA A 146 1.82 -14.19 -7.72
N ALA A 147 2.49 -13.83 -8.81
CA ALA A 147 1.85 -13.12 -9.92
C ALA A 147 0.73 -13.91 -10.61
N ASP A 148 0.83 -15.23 -10.58
CA ASP A 148 -0.09 -16.19 -11.17
C ASP A 148 -1.13 -16.75 -10.18
N THR A 149 -1.19 -16.21 -8.95
CA THR A 149 -2.16 -16.64 -7.92
C THR A 149 -3.59 -16.60 -8.48
N THR A 150 -4.29 -17.74 -8.42
CA THR A 150 -5.70 -17.83 -8.83
C THR A 150 -6.64 -17.26 -7.77
N TYR A 151 -7.90 -17.07 -8.11
CA TYR A 151 -8.90 -16.61 -7.15
C TYR A 151 -9.07 -17.59 -5.98
N GLU A 152 -9.10 -18.90 -6.24
CA GLU A 152 -9.23 -19.93 -5.21
C GLU A 152 -8.01 -19.98 -4.28
N GLU A 153 -6.81 -19.75 -4.82
CA GLU A 153 -5.58 -19.64 -4.04
C GLU A 153 -5.57 -18.36 -3.21
N PHE A 154 -6.07 -17.24 -3.76
CA PHE A 154 -6.24 -15.98 -3.04
C PHE A 154 -7.19 -16.13 -1.85
N LEU A 155 -8.35 -16.76 -2.00
CA LEU A 155 -9.28 -17.02 -0.89
C LEU A 155 -8.55 -17.76 0.25
N ARG A 156 -7.90 -18.87 -0.09
CA ARG A 156 -7.16 -19.71 0.88
C ARG A 156 -5.88 -19.06 1.42
N SER A 157 -5.41 -18.00 0.78
CA SER A 157 -4.16 -17.36 1.16
C SER A 157 -4.28 -16.66 2.51
N GLY A 158 -5.51 -16.41 3.01
CA GLY A 158 -5.83 -15.59 4.18
C GLY A 158 -5.53 -14.10 4.01
N ALA A 159 -5.30 -13.65 2.78
CA ALA A 159 -5.08 -12.23 2.49
C ALA A 159 -6.31 -11.38 2.85
N ILE A 160 -7.50 -11.97 2.77
CA ILE A 160 -8.76 -11.40 3.28
C ILE A 160 -8.59 -11.12 4.77
N GLY A 161 -8.63 -9.85 5.12
CA GLY A 161 -8.40 -9.39 6.50
C GLY A 161 -9.65 -9.56 7.37
N TRP A 162 -10.14 -8.44 7.89
CA TRP A 162 -11.30 -8.38 8.75
C TRP A 162 -12.56 -8.07 7.93
N VAL A 163 -13.61 -8.87 8.09
CA VAL A 163 -14.88 -8.66 7.39
C VAL A 163 -15.96 -8.34 8.43
N GLU A 164 -16.64 -7.21 8.25
CA GLU A 164 -17.83 -6.84 9.02
C GLU A 164 -19.07 -6.98 8.15
N ILE A 165 -20.09 -7.61 8.70
CA ILE A 165 -21.39 -7.76 8.06
C ILE A 165 -22.44 -7.17 9.01
N CYS A 166 -23.06 -6.08 8.59
CA CYS A 166 -24.11 -5.39 9.34
C CYS A 166 -25.47 -5.78 8.77
N VAL A 167 -26.43 -6.09 9.64
CA VAL A 167 -27.78 -6.53 9.28
C VAL A 167 -28.81 -5.86 10.18
N ASP A 168 -30.01 -5.65 9.66
CA ASP A 168 -31.10 -5.09 10.45
C ASP A 168 -31.61 -6.06 11.53
N ASP A 169 -31.90 -5.52 12.70
CA ASP A 169 -31.97 -6.23 13.98
C ASP A 169 -33.19 -7.17 14.11
N ARG A 170 -33.00 -8.50 14.07
CA ARG A 170 -34.04 -9.51 14.37
C ARG A 170 -33.56 -10.71 15.17
N SER A 171 -34.51 -11.36 15.84
CA SER A 171 -34.38 -12.26 16.99
C SER A 171 -33.76 -13.66 16.76
N ASP A 172 -32.92 -13.87 15.73
CA ASP A 172 -32.30 -15.19 15.43
C ASP A 172 -30.80 -15.15 15.04
N GLN A 173 -30.10 -14.07 15.38
CA GLN A 173 -28.75 -13.76 14.87
C GLN A 173 -27.69 -14.85 15.06
N VAL A 174 -27.70 -15.61 16.17
CA VAL A 174 -26.62 -16.58 16.46
C VAL A 174 -26.58 -17.74 15.46
N ASN A 175 -27.74 -18.25 15.04
CA ASN A 175 -27.78 -19.38 14.11
C ASN A 175 -27.42 -18.92 12.69
N LYS A 176 -27.94 -17.76 12.25
CA LYS A 176 -27.57 -17.14 10.97
C LYS A 176 -26.08 -16.84 10.90
N PHE A 177 -25.50 -16.28 11.97
CA PHE A 177 -24.07 -16.03 12.06
C PHE A 177 -23.24 -17.33 11.96
N ARG A 178 -23.66 -18.41 12.63
CA ARG A 178 -22.97 -19.70 12.52
C ARG A 178 -23.02 -20.26 11.11
N THR A 179 -24.16 -20.15 10.44
CA THR A 179 -24.29 -20.56 9.03
C THR A 179 -23.38 -19.71 8.13
N LEU A 180 -23.38 -18.39 8.32
CA LEU A 180 -22.54 -17.44 7.58
C LEU A 180 -21.07 -17.80 7.72
N ALA A 181 -20.58 -17.90 8.96
CA ALA A 181 -19.18 -18.24 9.23
C ALA A 181 -18.81 -19.61 8.62
N LYS A 182 -19.69 -20.61 8.72
CA LYS A 182 -19.43 -21.93 8.14
C LYS A 182 -19.36 -21.88 6.62
N THR A 183 -20.29 -21.19 5.95
CA THR A 183 -20.32 -21.07 4.48
C THR A 183 -19.11 -20.30 3.96
N MET A 184 -18.68 -19.25 4.66
CA MET A 184 -17.45 -18.50 4.33
C MET A 184 -16.22 -19.42 4.41
N ILE A 185 -16.05 -20.17 5.52
CA ILE A 185 -14.95 -21.13 5.69
C ILE A 185 -14.95 -22.21 4.59
N GLU A 186 -16.12 -22.75 4.22
CA GLU A 186 -16.24 -23.78 3.17
C GLU A 186 -15.85 -23.23 1.79
N LYS A 187 -16.07 -21.94 1.54
CA LYS A 187 -15.61 -21.23 0.35
C LYS A 187 -14.14 -20.78 0.41
N GLY A 188 -13.51 -20.95 1.57
CA GLY A 188 -12.12 -20.54 1.81
C GLY A 188 -11.96 -19.06 2.12
N ILE A 189 -13.03 -18.38 2.55
CA ILE A 189 -13.03 -16.98 3.04
C ILE A 189 -12.75 -16.97 4.54
#